data_AF-A0AAD7PR74-F1
#
_entry.id   AF-A0AAD7PR74-F1
#
_cell.length_a   1.000
_cell.length_b   1.000
_cell.length_c   1.000
_cell.angle_alpha   90.00
_cell.angle_beta   90.00
_cell.angle_gamma   90.00
#
_symmetry.space_group_name_H-M   'P 1'
#
loop_
_entity.id
_entity.type
_entity.pdbx_description
1 polymer ?
#
loop_
_entity_poly.entity_id
_entity_poly.type
_entity_poly.pdbx_seq_one_letter_code
_entity_poly.pdbx_strand_id
1 'polypeptide(L)'
;MMEEVQDKSSVDYQRLTWDALRKSINGLVNKVNATNIKNIIPELFSENLIRGRGLFFHSCMKSQMASPGFTDVFAALVAVVNSKFPEVGELLLRRIVSQFKRAFKRNDKHDLLAVTKFVAHLVNQQVAHEIIALELLTILVEEPTDDSVEVAVGFVTECGSILQDLSPKGLHGIFERFRGILHEGEIDKRVQFLIEGLFAIRKSSFRYTLCGFCLGYPAVRPELDLVEQEDQLTHEISLSEEINPEITLDIFKQDPNFLENEKHYEELKKTILGDEAEDVEGSDADSDDEEDDESEEEDKEQMK
;
A
#
# COMPACT_ATOMS: atom_id res chain seq x y z
N MET A 1 -33.57 -17.07 -13.78
CA MET A 1 -32.14 -17.17 -14.15
C MET A 1 -31.74 -16.20 -15.25
N MET A 2 -32.19 -16.27 -16.52
CA MET A 2 -31.79 -15.26 -17.53
C MET A 2 -32.54 -13.91 -17.42
N GLU A 3 -33.81 -13.89 -17.00
CA GLU A 3 -34.56 -12.64 -16.80
C GLU A 3 -34.12 -11.86 -15.54
N GLU A 4 -33.64 -12.53 -14.50
CA GLU A 4 -33.12 -11.91 -13.27
C GLU A 4 -31.77 -11.18 -13.47
N VAL A 5 -31.05 -11.51 -14.56
CA VAL A 5 -29.79 -10.86 -14.95
C VAL A 5 -30.03 -9.56 -15.75
N GLN A 6 -31.25 -9.33 -16.26
CA GLN A 6 -31.59 -8.07 -16.93
C GLN A 6 -31.99 -6.95 -15.96
N ASP A 7 -32.51 -7.29 -14.78
CA ASP A 7 -32.80 -6.32 -13.74
C ASP A 7 -31.51 -5.89 -13.03
N LYS A 8 -30.97 -4.74 -13.43
CA LYS A 8 -29.77 -4.14 -12.86
C LYS A 8 -29.88 -3.83 -11.36
N SER A 9 -31.10 -3.81 -10.79
CA SER A 9 -31.31 -3.60 -9.35
C SER A 9 -31.29 -4.89 -8.53
N SER A 10 -31.33 -6.06 -9.19
CA SER A 10 -31.43 -7.35 -8.51
C SER A 10 -30.17 -7.67 -7.69
N VAL A 11 -30.34 -8.43 -6.61
CA VAL A 11 -29.22 -8.86 -5.75
C VAL A 11 -28.23 -9.69 -6.56
N ASP A 12 -28.73 -10.54 -7.45
CA ASP A 12 -27.91 -11.42 -8.28
C ASP A 12 -27.06 -10.62 -9.28
N TYR A 13 -27.64 -9.57 -9.90
CA TYR A 13 -26.88 -8.66 -10.76
C TYR A 13 -25.81 -7.90 -9.98
N GLN A 14 -26.15 -7.38 -8.80
CA GLN A 14 -25.18 -6.69 -7.94
C GLN A 14 -24.04 -7.59 -7.50
N ARG A 15 -24.32 -8.87 -7.20
CA ARG A 15 -23.30 -9.85 -6.84
C ARG A 15 -22.41 -10.21 -8.03
N LEU A 16 -23.01 -10.43 -9.20
CA LEU A 16 -22.26 -10.70 -10.43
C LEU A 16 -21.29 -9.55 -10.76
N THR A 17 -21.77 -8.30 -10.72
CA THR A 17 -20.92 -7.12 -10.96
C THR A 17 -19.87 -6.90 -9.88
N TRP A 18 -20.15 -7.27 -8.63
CA TRP A 18 -19.17 -7.22 -7.55
C TRP A 18 -18.01 -8.21 -7.78
N ASP A 19 -18.33 -9.43 -8.21
CA ASP A 19 -17.31 -10.45 -8.49
C ASP A 19 -16.48 -10.07 -9.72
N ALA A 20 -17.09 -9.47 -10.74
CA ALA A 20 -16.37 -8.89 -11.89
C ALA A 20 -15.43 -7.75 -11.45
N LEU A 21 -15.93 -6.79 -10.66
CA LEU A 21 -15.16 -5.69 -10.09
C LEU A 21 -13.95 -6.20 -9.29
N ARG A 22 -14.14 -7.23 -8.46
CA ARG A 22 -13.06 -7.87 -7.69
C ARG A 22 -12.00 -8.46 -8.61
N LYS A 23 -12.41 -9.20 -9.65
CA LYS A 23 -11.47 -9.82 -10.61
C LYS A 23 -10.69 -8.76 -11.38
N SER A 24 -11.37 -7.72 -11.87
CA SER A 24 -10.76 -6.62 -12.62
C SER A 24 -9.70 -5.89 -11.78
N ILE A 25 -10.08 -5.41 -10.59
CA ILE A 25 -9.16 -4.73 -9.65
C ILE A 25 -7.96 -5.61 -9.31
N ASN A 26 -8.18 -6.90 -9.00
CA ASN A 26 -7.09 -7.82 -8.71
C ASN A 26 -6.15 -8.01 -9.92
N GLY A 27 -6.72 -8.14 -11.13
CA GLY A 27 -5.96 -8.27 -12.36
C GLY A 27 -5.09 -7.04 -12.64
N LEU A 28 -5.64 -5.84 -12.49
CA LEU A 28 -4.93 -4.58 -12.70
C LEU A 28 -3.78 -4.39 -11.70
N VAL A 29 -4.05 -4.62 -10.40
CA VAL A 29 -3.03 -4.51 -9.35
C VAL A 29 -1.91 -5.53 -9.56
N ASN A 30 -2.20 -6.76 -9.97
CA ASN A 30 -1.15 -7.77 -10.20
C ASN A 30 -0.29 -7.48 -11.43
N LYS A 31 -0.82 -6.78 -12.44
CA LYS A 31 -0.10 -6.45 -13.68
C LYS A 31 0.71 -5.16 -13.58
N VAL A 32 0.46 -4.33 -12.58
CA VAL A 32 1.06 -2.99 -12.46
C VAL A 32 2.58 -3.08 -12.21
N ASN A 33 3.33 -2.25 -12.94
CA ASN A 33 4.75 -2.05 -12.77
C ASN A 33 5.13 -0.62 -13.18
N ALA A 34 6.38 -0.23 -12.93
CA ALA A 34 6.85 1.13 -13.19
C ALA A 34 6.72 1.58 -14.67
N THR A 35 6.72 0.64 -15.61
CA THR A 35 6.66 0.95 -17.05
C THR A 35 5.25 1.08 -17.59
N ASN A 36 4.27 0.40 -16.98
CA ASN A 36 2.88 0.38 -17.46
C ASN A 36 1.89 1.11 -16.53
N ILE A 37 2.32 1.60 -15.37
CA ILE A 37 1.44 2.23 -14.37
C ILE A 37 0.56 3.33 -14.97
N LYS A 38 1.09 4.13 -15.90
CA LYS A 38 0.34 5.19 -16.59
C LYS A 38 -0.82 4.68 -17.45
N ASN A 39 -0.72 3.45 -17.96
CA ASN A 39 -1.78 2.80 -18.73
C ASN A 39 -2.78 2.08 -17.81
N ILE A 40 -2.29 1.50 -16.70
CA ILE A 40 -3.14 0.84 -15.71
C ILE A 40 -4.04 1.84 -14.97
N ILE A 41 -3.59 3.07 -14.76
CA ILE A 41 -4.34 4.10 -14.02
C ILE A 41 -5.72 4.38 -14.66
N PRO A 42 -5.83 4.70 -15.97
CA PRO A 42 -7.12 4.88 -16.62
C PRO A 42 -8.05 3.66 -16.55
N GLU A 43 -7.49 2.45 -16.73
CA GLU A 43 -8.25 1.19 -16.59
C GLU A 43 -8.77 1.03 -15.16
N LEU A 44 -7.95 1.34 -14.15
CA LEU A 44 -8.34 1.27 -12.75
C LEU A 44 -9.42 2.29 -12.38
N PHE A 45 -9.34 3.53 -12.90
CA PHE A 45 -10.39 4.53 -12.68
C PHE A 45 -11.68 4.21 -13.44
N SER A 46 -11.62 3.32 -14.43
CA SER A 46 -12.82 2.81 -15.10
C SER A 46 -13.63 1.87 -14.21
N GLU A 47 -13.00 1.24 -13.23
CA GLU A 47 -13.65 0.44 -12.19
C GLU A 47 -14.19 1.30 -11.05
N ASN A 48 -15.31 0.90 -10.44
CA ASN A 48 -15.91 1.66 -9.34
C ASN A 48 -15.10 1.55 -8.04
N LEU A 49 -14.11 2.43 -7.86
CA LEU A 49 -13.22 2.44 -6.70
C LEU A 49 -13.89 2.91 -5.41
N ILE A 50 -15.03 3.61 -5.47
CA ILE A 50 -15.78 3.99 -4.25
C ILE A 50 -16.45 2.74 -3.67
N ARG A 51 -17.14 1.97 -4.52
CA ARG A 51 -17.75 0.69 -4.17
C ARG A 51 -16.69 -0.36 -3.85
N GLY A 52 -15.65 -0.44 -4.68
CA GLY A 52 -14.56 -1.40 -4.60
C GLY A 52 -13.40 -1.02 -3.68
N ARG A 53 -13.48 0.06 -2.88
CA ARG A 53 -12.34 0.55 -2.06
C ARG A 53 -11.73 -0.51 -1.15
N GLY A 54 -12.56 -1.38 -0.57
CA GLY A 54 -12.09 -2.51 0.24
C GLY A 54 -11.30 -3.52 -0.60
N LEU A 55 -11.84 -3.87 -1.77
CA LEU A 55 -11.22 -4.79 -2.73
C LEU A 55 -9.87 -4.27 -3.23
N PHE A 56 -9.80 -2.99 -3.58
CA PHE A 56 -8.58 -2.35 -4.06
C PHE A 56 -7.45 -2.45 -3.05
N PHE A 57 -7.68 -2.07 -1.78
CA PHE A 57 -6.62 -2.15 -0.79
C PHE A 57 -6.33 -3.55 -0.31
N HIS A 58 -7.34 -4.43 -0.26
CA HIS A 58 -7.09 -5.84 -0.02
C HIS A 58 -6.13 -6.40 -1.08
N SER A 59 -6.38 -6.09 -2.36
CA SER A 59 -5.51 -6.46 -3.48
C SER A 59 -4.11 -5.87 -3.33
N CYS A 60 -3.97 -4.55 -3.14
CA CYS A 60 -2.67 -3.90 -2.97
C CYS A 60 -1.87 -4.50 -1.80
N MET A 61 -2.49 -4.73 -0.65
CA MET A 61 -1.82 -5.32 0.52
C MET A 61 -1.41 -6.78 0.24
N LYS A 62 -2.29 -7.59 -0.37
CA LYS A 62 -1.99 -8.99 -0.72
C LYS A 62 -0.83 -9.06 -1.72
N SER A 63 -0.88 -8.29 -2.80
CA SER A 63 0.14 -8.27 -3.84
C SER A 63 1.47 -7.71 -3.33
N GLN A 64 1.44 -6.71 -2.44
CA GLN A 64 2.65 -6.20 -1.80
C GLN A 64 3.31 -7.24 -0.89
N MET A 65 2.54 -7.98 -0.08
CA MET A 65 3.07 -9.05 0.76
C MET A 65 3.68 -10.18 -0.07
N ALA A 66 3.04 -10.54 -1.19
CA ALA A 66 3.55 -11.55 -2.10
C ALA A 66 4.79 -11.08 -2.89
N SER A 67 4.89 -9.77 -3.17
CA SER A 67 5.96 -9.19 -3.97
C SER A 67 6.48 -7.84 -3.42
N PRO A 68 7.23 -7.84 -2.30
CA PRO A 68 7.71 -6.61 -1.66
C PRO A 68 8.69 -5.78 -2.52
N GLY A 69 9.21 -6.34 -3.61
CA GLY A 69 10.06 -5.64 -4.58
C GLY A 69 9.32 -4.56 -5.38
N PHE A 70 7.99 -4.60 -5.47
CA PHE A 70 7.16 -3.63 -6.18
C PHE A 70 6.42 -2.66 -5.25
N THR A 71 6.81 -2.60 -3.96
CA THR A 71 6.09 -1.80 -2.95
C THR A 71 5.99 -0.33 -3.34
N ASP A 72 7.01 0.24 -3.96
CA ASP A 72 7.01 1.63 -4.43
C ASP A 72 6.04 1.88 -5.59
N VAL A 73 5.85 0.89 -6.48
CA VAL A 73 4.83 0.93 -7.54
C VAL A 73 3.43 0.91 -6.93
N PHE A 74 3.17 0.02 -5.95
CA PHE A 74 1.89 -0.01 -5.26
C PHE A 74 1.62 1.30 -4.52
N ALA A 75 2.63 1.88 -3.86
CA ALA A 75 2.49 3.18 -3.20
C ALA A 75 2.20 4.31 -4.20
N ALA A 76 2.82 4.31 -5.39
CA ALA A 76 2.52 5.27 -6.45
C ALA A 76 1.08 5.15 -6.95
N LEU A 77 0.60 3.92 -7.16
CA LEU A 77 -0.78 3.65 -7.56
C LEU A 77 -1.77 4.17 -6.50
N VAL A 78 -1.47 3.90 -5.22
CA VAL A 78 -2.26 4.42 -4.09
C VAL A 78 -2.24 5.94 -4.05
N ALA A 79 -1.11 6.59 -4.30
CA ALA A 79 -1.00 8.05 -4.30
C ALA A 79 -1.90 8.69 -5.37
N VAL A 80 -1.93 8.10 -6.57
CA VAL A 80 -2.80 8.55 -7.65
C VAL A 80 -4.27 8.37 -7.28
N VAL A 81 -4.66 7.22 -6.71
CA VAL A 81 -6.04 7.01 -6.24
C VAL A 81 -6.40 8.00 -5.12
N ASN A 82 -5.48 8.25 -4.19
CA ASN A 82 -5.68 9.14 -3.05
C ASN A 82 -5.90 10.61 -3.44
N SER A 83 -5.26 11.09 -4.52
CA SER A 83 -5.48 12.46 -5.01
C SER A 83 -6.90 12.70 -5.54
N LYS A 84 -7.59 11.64 -5.99
CA LYS A 84 -8.98 11.71 -6.48
C LYS A 84 -10.00 11.24 -5.46
N PHE A 85 -9.64 10.27 -4.62
CA PHE A 85 -10.49 9.67 -3.60
C PHE A 85 -9.76 9.60 -2.23
N PRO A 86 -9.72 10.71 -1.46
CA PRO A 86 -8.99 10.75 -0.20
C PRO A 86 -9.48 9.75 0.85
N GLU A 87 -10.80 9.55 0.95
CA GLU A 87 -11.42 8.57 1.86
C GLU A 87 -10.95 7.13 1.58
N VAL A 88 -10.60 6.86 0.32
CA VAL A 88 -10.02 5.58 -0.11
C VAL A 88 -8.60 5.54 0.48
N GLY A 89 -7.72 6.51 0.21
CA GLY A 89 -6.36 6.51 0.78
C GLY A 89 -6.29 6.35 2.31
N GLU A 90 -7.20 7.00 3.05
CA GLU A 90 -7.29 6.88 4.51
C GLU A 90 -7.58 5.44 4.98
N LEU A 91 -8.45 4.71 4.27
CA LEU A 91 -8.80 3.33 4.59
C LEU A 91 -7.57 2.41 4.53
N LEU A 92 -6.68 2.60 3.56
CA LEU A 92 -5.45 1.81 3.47
C LEU A 92 -4.56 2.02 4.69
N LEU A 93 -4.35 3.27 5.09
CA LEU A 93 -3.49 3.58 6.22
C LEU A 93 -4.02 2.96 7.51
N ARG A 94 -5.34 3.02 7.73
CA ARG A 94 -5.99 2.33 8.85
C ARG A 94 -5.74 0.82 8.81
N ARG A 95 -5.83 0.19 7.64
CA ARG A 95 -5.57 -1.26 7.49
C ARG A 95 -4.10 -1.62 7.71
N ILE A 96 -3.17 -0.87 7.14
CA ILE A 96 -1.72 -1.10 7.28
C ILE A 96 -1.29 -0.91 8.74
N VAL A 97 -1.77 0.13 9.42
CA VAL A 97 -1.46 0.33 10.85
C VAL A 97 -2.05 -0.79 11.71
N SER A 98 -3.28 -1.22 11.43
CA SER A 98 -3.87 -2.39 12.10
C SER A 98 -3.02 -3.65 11.91
N GLN A 99 -2.53 -3.88 10.69
CA GLN A 99 -1.64 -4.99 10.36
C GLN A 99 -0.30 -4.87 11.09
N PHE A 100 0.30 -3.68 11.15
CA PHE A 100 1.53 -3.41 11.90
C PHE A 100 1.38 -3.78 13.37
N LYS A 101 0.34 -3.25 14.04
CA LYS A 101 0.07 -3.55 15.46
C LYS A 101 -0.05 -5.04 15.72
N ARG A 102 -0.72 -5.76 14.83
CA ARG A 102 -0.88 -7.21 14.91
C ARG A 102 0.44 -7.96 14.68
N ALA A 103 1.23 -7.55 13.69
CA ALA A 103 2.53 -8.16 13.38
C ALA A 103 3.52 -7.93 14.52
N PHE A 104 3.61 -6.71 15.03
CA PHE A 104 4.46 -6.34 16.16
C PHE A 104 4.11 -7.13 17.42
N LYS A 105 2.83 -7.22 17.78
CA LYS A 105 2.37 -7.98 18.94
C LYS A 105 2.67 -9.49 18.83
N ARG A 106 2.67 -10.04 17.61
CA ARG A 106 2.98 -11.46 17.34
C ARG A 106 4.48 -11.72 17.16
N ASN A 107 5.30 -10.67 17.14
CA ASN A 107 6.71 -10.73 16.79
C ASN A 107 6.96 -11.42 15.43
N ASP A 108 6.09 -11.15 14.45
CA ASP A 108 6.23 -11.70 13.10
C ASP A 108 7.11 -10.77 12.26
N LYS A 109 8.39 -11.14 12.14
CA LYS A 109 9.38 -10.36 11.39
C LYS A 109 9.02 -10.22 9.91
N HIS A 110 8.49 -11.27 9.29
CA HIS A 110 8.19 -11.25 7.86
C HIS A 110 7.07 -10.25 7.56
N ASP A 111 5.98 -10.32 8.34
CA ASP A 111 4.88 -9.35 8.25
C ASP A 111 5.36 -7.93 8.58
N LEU A 112 6.20 -7.77 9.62
CA LEU A 112 6.75 -6.47 9.98
C LEU A 112 7.53 -5.85 8.82
N LEU A 113 8.47 -6.58 8.21
CA LEU A 113 9.26 -6.07 7.08
C LEU A 113 8.38 -5.61 5.92
N ALA A 114 7.38 -6.40 5.54
CA ALA A 114 6.47 -6.05 4.45
C ALA A 114 5.66 -4.78 4.78
N VAL A 115 5.06 -4.74 5.96
CA VAL A 115 4.20 -3.63 6.41
C VAL A 115 4.99 -2.34 6.57
N THR A 116 6.15 -2.39 7.23
CA THR A 116 7.00 -1.21 7.41
C THR A 116 7.48 -0.70 6.06
N LYS A 117 7.87 -1.58 5.14
CA LYS A 117 8.27 -1.16 3.79
C LYS A 117 7.13 -0.45 3.06
N PHE A 118 5.89 -0.92 3.22
CA PHE A 118 4.75 -0.25 2.60
C PHE A 118 4.49 1.13 3.21
N VAL A 119 4.53 1.25 4.55
CA VAL A 119 4.45 2.56 5.22
C VAL A 119 5.54 3.50 4.72
N ALA A 120 6.78 3.03 4.55
CA ALA A 120 7.90 3.84 4.09
C ALA A 120 7.62 4.48 2.73
N HIS A 121 7.13 3.69 1.76
CA HIS A 121 6.82 4.22 0.44
C HIS A 121 5.54 5.09 0.41
N LEU A 122 4.57 4.86 1.29
CA LEU A 122 3.40 5.76 1.44
C LEU A 122 3.79 7.12 2.02
N VAL A 123 4.77 7.16 2.93
CA VAL A 123 5.36 8.42 3.43
C VAL A 123 6.19 9.10 2.34
N ASN A 124 6.95 8.34 1.56
CA ASN A 124 7.69 8.90 0.41
C ASN A 124 6.77 9.57 -0.61
N GLN A 125 5.61 8.98 -0.88
CA GLN A 125 4.59 9.51 -1.78
C GLN A 125 3.67 10.56 -1.12
N GLN A 126 3.95 10.97 0.12
CA GLN A 126 3.17 11.93 0.91
C GLN A 126 1.68 11.57 1.10
N VAL A 127 1.33 10.29 0.97
CA VAL A 127 -0.01 9.79 1.32
C VAL A 127 -0.17 9.74 2.84
N ALA A 128 0.89 9.37 3.56
CA ALA A 128 0.93 9.35 5.02
C ALA A 128 1.86 10.43 5.56
N HIS A 129 1.43 11.12 6.62
CA HIS A 129 2.25 12.12 7.30
C HIS A 129 3.46 11.44 7.96
N GLU A 130 4.63 12.08 7.95
CA GLU A 130 5.87 11.52 8.51
C GLU A 130 5.84 11.19 10.01
N ILE A 131 4.82 11.65 10.76
CA ILE A 131 4.65 11.34 12.17
C ILE A 131 4.53 9.82 12.36
N ILE A 132 3.79 9.12 11.48
CA ILE A 132 3.63 7.67 11.56
C ILE A 132 4.98 6.94 11.46
N ALA A 133 5.89 7.44 10.62
CA ALA A 133 7.22 6.87 10.45
C ALA A 133 8.07 7.05 11.72
N LEU A 134 7.98 8.22 12.36
CA LEU A 134 8.71 8.50 13.61
C LEU A 134 8.17 7.68 14.79
N GLU A 135 6.85 7.55 14.91
CA GLU A 135 6.22 6.71 15.92
C GLU A 135 6.62 5.24 15.75
N LEU A 136 6.54 4.73 14.52
CA LEU A 136 6.92 3.36 14.17
C LEU A 136 8.37 3.08 14.53
N LEU A 137 9.29 3.98 14.15
CA LEU A 137 10.70 3.85 14.49
C LEU A 137 10.92 3.88 15.99
N THR A 138 10.25 4.78 16.71
CA THR A 138 10.36 4.88 18.17
C THR A 138 10.00 3.56 18.84
N ILE A 139 8.90 2.91 18.43
CA ILE A 139 8.50 1.60 18.96
C ILE A 139 9.51 0.50 18.63
N LEU A 140 10.04 0.46 17.40
CA LEU A 140 11.00 -0.57 16.99
C LEU A 140 12.35 -0.48 17.73
N VAL A 141 12.77 0.74 18.12
CA VAL A 141 14.05 0.98 18.79
C VAL A 141 13.95 1.23 20.30
N GLU A 142 12.75 1.20 20.88
CA GLU A 142 12.55 1.41 22.33
C GLU A 142 13.11 0.25 23.15
N GLU A 143 12.77 -0.99 22.77
CA GLU A 143 13.35 -2.23 23.30
C GLU A 143 14.07 -2.96 22.15
N PRO A 144 15.36 -2.67 21.92
CA PRO A 144 16.06 -3.14 20.73
C PRO A 144 16.30 -4.66 20.80
N THR A 145 15.79 -5.36 19.78
CA THR A 145 16.11 -6.76 19.50
C THR A 145 16.80 -6.85 18.14
N ASP A 146 17.52 -7.94 17.87
CA ASP A 146 18.18 -8.12 16.57
C ASP A 146 17.20 -7.97 15.39
N ASP A 147 15.98 -8.47 15.54
CA ASP A 147 14.93 -8.40 14.52
C ASP A 147 14.30 -7.01 14.42
N SER A 148 13.94 -6.38 15.54
CA SER A 148 13.32 -5.04 15.52
C SER A 148 14.27 -3.97 14.97
N VAL A 149 15.57 -4.09 15.30
CA VAL A 149 16.61 -3.19 14.78
C VAL A 149 16.85 -3.43 13.29
N GLU A 150 16.86 -4.67 12.82
CA GLU A 150 16.95 -4.97 11.38
C GLU A 150 15.77 -4.36 10.60
N VAL A 151 14.54 -4.52 11.10
CA VAL A 151 13.35 -3.90 10.50
C VAL A 151 13.48 -2.37 10.50
N ALA A 152 13.92 -1.77 11.61
CA ALA A 152 14.09 -0.32 11.73
C ALA A 152 15.15 0.20 10.74
N VAL A 153 16.28 -0.49 10.59
CA VAL A 153 17.32 -0.11 9.63
C VAL A 153 16.80 -0.19 8.19
N GLY A 154 16.08 -1.26 7.84
CA GLY A 154 15.42 -1.38 6.54
C GLY A 154 14.44 -0.25 6.28
N PHE A 155 13.59 0.05 7.26
CA PHE A 155 12.61 1.13 7.17
C PHE A 155 13.25 2.52 6.93
N VAL A 156 14.28 2.89 7.71
CA VAL A 156 15.00 4.17 7.50
C VAL A 156 15.73 4.18 6.16
N THR A 157 16.18 3.03 5.65
CA THR A 157 16.81 2.97 4.34
C THR A 157 15.84 3.38 3.22
N GLU A 158 14.57 2.95 3.31
CA GLU A 158 13.55 3.22 2.29
C GLU A 158 12.95 4.64 2.37
N CYS A 159 12.70 5.18 3.58
CA CYS A 159 12.10 6.53 3.74
C CYS A 159 13.03 7.59 4.37
N GLY A 160 14.31 7.28 4.57
CA GLY A 160 15.23 8.21 5.22
C GLY A 160 15.49 9.49 4.42
N SER A 161 15.42 9.42 3.09
CA SER A 161 15.55 10.59 2.23
C SER A 161 14.42 11.59 2.48
N ILE A 162 13.15 11.16 2.47
CA ILE A 162 12.02 12.08 2.70
C ILE A 162 11.99 12.59 4.15
N LEU A 163 12.34 11.74 5.13
CA LEU A 163 12.42 12.14 6.53
C LEU A 163 13.52 13.17 6.78
N GLN A 164 14.61 13.13 6.00
CA GLN A 164 15.67 14.14 6.08
C GLN A 164 15.18 15.51 5.63
N ASP A 165 14.28 15.57 4.66
CA ASP A 165 13.72 16.81 4.11
C ASP A 165 12.57 17.35 4.97
N LEU A 166 11.65 16.48 5.41
CA LEU A 166 10.46 16.88 6.19
C LEU A 166 10.76 17.07 7.68
N SER A 167 11.45 16.11 8.31
CA SER A 167 11.68 16.11 9.77
C SER A 167 13.13 15.75 10.13
N PRO A 168 14.10 16.62 9.80
CA PRO A 168 15.52 16.36 10.04
C PRO A 168 15.85 16.18 11.53
N LYS A 169 15.09 16.84 12.42
CA LYS A 169 15.24 16.71 13.88
C LYS A 169 14.74 15.34 14.38
N GLY A 170 13.57 14.89 13.88
CA GLY A 170 13.03 13.57 14.20
C GLY A 170 13.98 12.47 13.75
N LEU A 171 14.42 12.54 12.49
CA LEU A 171 15.40 11.59 11.94
C LEU A 171 16.71 11.61 12.74
N HIS A 172 17.23 12.79 13.12
CA HIS A 172 18.42 12.87 13.95
C HIS A 172 18.25 12.16 15.29
N GLY A 173 17.11 12.31 15.97
CA GLY A 173 16.80 11.60 17.21
C GLY A 173 16.87 10.07 17.06
N ILE A 174 16.33 9.53 15.95
CA ILE A 174 16.40 8.09 15.66
C ILE A 174 17.86 7.62 15.50
N PHE A 175 18.70 8.39 14.79
CA PHE A 175 20.12 8.04 14.65
C PHE A 175 20.90 8.15 15.97
N GLU A 176 20.53 9.06 16.88
CA GLU A 176 21.11 9.06 18.22
C GLU A 176 20.76 7.79 19.00
N ARG A 177 19.53 7.27 18.84
CA ARG A 177 19.13 5.98 19.40
C ARG A 177 19.94 4.82 18.83
N PHE A 178 20.10 4.75 17.51
CA PHE A 178 20.97 3.74 16.89
C PHE A 178 22.41 3.78 17.40
N ARG A 179 22.95 4.98 17.68
CA ARG A 179 24.28 5.10 18.29
C ARG A 179 24.31 4.58 19.72
N GLY A 180 23.25 4.84 20.50
CA GLY A 180 23.08 4.26 21.84
C GLY A 180 23.14 2.74 21.82
N ILE A 181 22.35 2.12 20.93
CA ILE A 181 22.30 0.66 20.75
C ILE A 181 23.69 0.08 20.39
N LEU A 182 24.44 0.74 19.50
CA LEU A 182 25.81 0.33 19.17
C LEU A 182 26.78 0.41 20.37
N HIS A 183 26.61 1.41 21.25
CA HIS A 183 27.46 1.58 22.43
C HIS A 183 27.13 0.59 23.55
N GLU A 184 25.85 0.23 23.72
CA GLU A 184 25.40 -0.79 24.67
C GLU A 184 25.97 -2.17 24.30
N GLY A 185 26.03 -2.47 23.00
CA GLY A 185 26.72 -3.66 22.49
C GLY A 185 26.00 -4.98 22.79
N GLU A 186 24.71 -4.93 23.13
CA GLU A 186 23.88 -6.09 23.45
C GLU A 186 23.35 -6.82 22.21
N ILE A 187 23.36 -6.16 21.04
CA ILE A 187 22.92 -6.70 19.74
C ILE A 187 24.01 -7.48 19.01
N ASP A 188 23.62 -8.44 18.15
CA ASP A 188 24.58 -9.24 17.39
C ASP A 188 25.42 -8.41 16.41
N LYS A 189 26.65 -8.88 16.14
CA LYS A 189 27.60 -8.22 15.23
C LYS A 189 27.02 -7.95 13.85
N ARG A 190 26.18 -8.85 13.32
CA ARG A 190 25.52 -8.65 12.02
C ARG A 190 24.65 -7.39 12.04
N VAL A 191 23.87 -7.19 13.11
CA VAL A 191 22.96 -6.05 13.25
C VAL A 191 23.75 -4.77 13.48
N GLN A 192 24.87 -4.83 14.20
CA GLN A 192 25.80 -3.70 14.32
C GLN A 192 26.30 -3.23 12.94
N PHE A 193 26.70 -4.15 12.06
CA PHE A 193 27.10 -3.82 10.69
C PHE A 193 25.96 -3.21 9.86
N LEU A 194 24.71 -3.62 10.07
CA LEU A 194 23.56 -3.00 9.41
C LEU A 194 23.39 -1.54 9.84
N ILE A 195 23.51 -1.25 11.14
CA ILE A 195 23.46 0.13 11.65
C ILE A 195 24.62 0.94 11.08
N GLU A 196 25.85 0.43 11.08
CA GLU A 196 27.01 1.11 10.49
C GLU A 196 26.80 1.42 8.99
N GLY A 197 26.25 0.47 8.25
CA GLY A 197 25.83 0.66 6.85
C GLY A 197 24.83 1.81 6.70
N LEU A 198 23.83 1.89 7.59
CA LEU A 198 22.86 2.98 7.60
C LEU A 198 23.51 4.35 7.87
N PHE A 199 24.49 4.43 8.79
CA PHE A 199 25.26 5.66 9.00
C PHE A 199 26.04 6.08 7.75
N ALA A 200 26.57 5.13 6.98
CA ALA A 200 27.22 5.41 5.71
C ALA A 200 26.23 5.97 4.68
N ILE A 201 25.04 5.39 4.57
CA ILE A 201 23.95 5.88 3.69
C ILE A 201 23.55 7.31 4.05
N ARG A 202 23.39 7.61 5.36
CA ARG A 202 23.10 8.97 5.84
C ARG A 202 24.20 9.95 5.48
N LYS A 203 25.48 9.55 5.61
CA LYS A 203 26.64 10.40 5.29
C LYS A 203 26.67 10.76 3.80
N SER A 204 26.18 9.88 2.94
CA SER A 204 25.97 10.16 1.51
C SER A 204 24.63 10.88 1.21
N SER A 205 23.90 11.35 2.23
CA SER A 205 22.58 11.98 2.06
C SER A 205 21.60 11.12 1.23
N PHE A 206 21.60 9.80 1.48
CA PHE A 206 20.75 8.81 0.78
C PHE A 206 20.94 8.76 -0.75
N ARG A 207 22.00 9.39 -1.28
CA ARG A 207 22.36 9.42 -2.70
C ARG A 207 23.80 8.93 -2.86
N TYR A 208 24.04 7.91 -3.67
CA TYR A 208 25.41 7.49 -3.99
C TYR A 208 25.73 7.68 -5.48
N THR A 209 26.68 8.55 -5.77
CA THR A 209 27.14 8.73 -7.15
C THR A 209 28.12 7.62 -7.48
N LEU A 210 27.74 6.73 -8.40
CA LEU A 210 28.62 5.68 -8.93
C LEU A 210 28.72 5.85 -10.45
N CYS A 211 29.93 6.15 -10.95
CA CYS A 211 30.21 6.29 -12.38
C CYS A 211 29.24 7.21 -13.17
N GLY A 212 28.85 8.35 -12.60
CA GLY A 212 27.96 9.31 -13.28
C GLY A 212 26.48 8.94 -13.28
N PHE A 213 26.11 7.80 -12.71
CA PHE A 213 24.72 7.45 -12.40
C PHE A 213 24.43 7.77 -10.92
N CYS A 214 23.31 8.44 -10.66
CA CYS A 214 22.75 8.57 -9.32
C CYS A 214 22.08 7.23 -8.98
N LEU A 215 22.81 6.34 -8.33
CA LEU A 215 22.24 5.16 -7.69
C LEU A 215 22.00 5.54 -6.22
N GLY A 216 20.84 5.29 -5.66
CA GLY A 216 20.50 5.86 -4.35
C GLY A 216 19.22 5.27 -3.82
N TYR A 217 18.81 5.76 -2.66
CA TYR A 217 17.48 5.54 -2.10
C TYR A 217 16.70 6.86 -2.26
N PRO A 218 16.33 7.26 -3.50
CA PRO A 218 15.46 8.41 -3.68
C PRO A 218 14.12 8.12 -3.02
N ALA A 219 13.47 9.14 -2.45
CA ALA A 219 12.14 8.99 -1.88
C ALA A 219 11.16 8.42 -2.92
N VAL A 220 11.08 9.05 -4.08
CA VAL A 220 10.22 8.65 -5.20
C VAL A 220 11.07 8.52 -6.47
N ARG A 221 10.88 7.43 -7.22
CA ARG A 221 11.49 7.28 -8.55
C ARG A 221 10.81 8.22 -9.53
N PRO A 222 11.52 8.87 -10.47
CA PRO A 222 10.91 9.83 -11.40
C PRO A 222 9.76 9.26 -12.24
N GLU A 223 9.79 7.97 -12.55
CA GLU A 223 8.71 7.25 -13.27
C GLU A 223 7.45 6.99 -12.43
N LEU A 224 7.58 7.07 -11.11
CA LEU A 224 6.51 6.86 -10.12
C LEU A 224 6.03 8.17 -9.48
N ASP A 225 6.60 9.30 -9.88
CA ASP A 225 6.18 10.64 -9.49
C ASP A 225 5.05 11.09 -10.42
N LEU A 226 3.82 10.70 -10.06
CA LEU A 226 2.63 10.81 -10.91
C LEU A 226 1.60 11.82 -10.40
N VAL A 227 1.80 12.37 -9.20
CA VAL A 227 0.86 13.30 -8.56
C VAL A 227 1.58 14.59 -8.25
N GLU A 228 1.10 15.67 -8.85
CA GLU A 228 1.61 17.02 -8.62
C GLU A 228 1.47 17.40 -7.14
N GLN A 229 2.42 18.18 -6.62
CA GLN A 229 2.51 18.51 -5.20
C GLN A 229 1.25 19.22 -4.66
N GLU A 230 0.54 19.97 -5.50
CA GLU A 230 -0.71 20.66 -5.13
C GLU A 230 -1.93 19.73 -5.00
N ASP A 231 -1.89 18.57 -5.66
CA ASP A 231 -2.94 17.54 -5.64
C ASP A 231 -2.65 16.45 -4.59
N GLN A 232 -1.49 16.51 -3.93
CA GLN A 232 -1.14 15.57 -2.87
C GLN A 232 -1.96 15.85 -1.60
N LEU A 233 -2.54 14.78 -1.06
CA LEU A 233 -3.28 14.83 0.20
C LEU A 233 -2.66 13.87 1.20
N THR A 234 -2.14 14.43 2.28
CA THR A 234 -1.48 13.69 3.34
C THR A 234 -2.45 13.42 4.50
N HIS A 235 -2.53 12.16 4.92
CA HIS A 235 -3.33 11.75 6.06
C HIS A 235 -2.48 11.65 7.31
N GLU A 236 -2.98 12.20 8.41
CA GLU A 236 -2.41 12.02 9.74
C GLU A 236 -3.09 10.83 10.43
N ILE A 237 -2.28 9.88 10.91
CA ILE A 237 -2.73 8.74 11.70
C ILE A 237 -1.68 8.43 12.75
N SER A 238 -2.12 8.06 13.96
CA SER A 238 -1.21 7.67 15.05
C SER A 238 -1.31 6.18 15.38
N LEU A 239 -0.17 5.58 15.73
CA LEU A 239 -0.10 4.21 16.28
C LEU A 239 -0.80 4.10 17.65
N SER A 240 -1.07 5.20 18.33
CA SER A 240 -1.77 5.17 19.63
C SER A 240 -3.29 5.02 19.51
N GLU A 241 -3.87 5.34 18.35
CA GLU A 241 -5.32 5.44 18.17
C GLU A 241 -6.00 4.07 18.00
N GLU A 242 -7.28 3.99 18.39
CA GLU A 242 -8.12 2.84 18.06
C GLU A 242 -8.54 2.89 16.60
N ILE A 243 -8.11 1.89 15.82
CA ILE A 243 -8.24 1.90 14.37
C ILE A 243 -9.21 0.81 13.94
N ASN A 244 -10.25 1.22 13.21
CA ASN A 244 -11.16 0.30 12.54
C ASN A 244 -10.69 0.06 11.09
N PRO A 245 -10.25 -1.15 10.72
CA PRO A 245 -9.82 -1.48 9.36
C PRO A 245 -10.97 -1.65 8.35
N GLU A 246 -12.23 -1.63 8.80
CA GLU A 246 -13.43 -1.78 7.95
C GLU A 246 -13.35 -2.99 7.01
N ILE A 247 -12.98 -4.17 7.54
CA ILE A 247 -12.82 -5.42 6.75
C ILE A 247 -14.13 -5.83 6.07
N THR A 248 -15.29 -5.42 6.61
CA THR A 248 -16.59 -5.74 6.00
C THR A 248 -16.81 -5.10 4.63
N LEU A 249 -15.95 -4.17 4.19
CA LEU A 249 -15.95 -3.61 2.84
C LEU A 249 -15.38 -4.56 1.79
N ASP A 250 -14.71 -5.64 2.19
CA ASP A 250 -14.15 -6.64 1.27
C ASP A 250 -15.21 -7.68 0.85
N ILE A 251 -16.36 -7.65 1.54
CA ILE A 251 -17.45 -8.61 1.40
C ILE A 251 -18.65 -7.93 0.74
N PHE A 252 -19.26 -8.61 -0.22
CA PHE A 252 -20.47 -8.15 -0.89
C PHE A 252 -21.60 -7.87 0.10
N LYS A 253 -22.25 -6.71 -0.08
CA LYS A 253 -23.50 -6.35 0.58
C LYS A 253 -24.44 -5.77 -0.48
N GLN A 254 -25.72 -6.09 -0.37
CA GLN A 254 -26.74 -5.50 -1.23
C GLN A 254 -26.81 -3.99 -0.96
N ASP A 255 -26.78 -3.21 -2.03
CA ASP A 255 -26.97 -1.76 -2.02
C ASP A 255 -28.39 -1.43 -2.54
N PRO A 256 -29.28 -0.87 -1.70
CA PRO A 256 -30.59 -0.41 -2.14
C PRO A 256 -30.54 0.69 -3.20
N ASN A 257 -29.47 1.51 -3.21
CA ASN A 257 -29.31 2.66 -4.11
C ASN A 257 -28.28 2.38 -5.22
N PHE A 258 -28.08 1.10 -5.55
CA PHE A 258 -27.05 0.65 -6.49
C PHE A 258 -27.04 1.42 -7.81
N LEU A 259 -28.20 1.59 -8.45
CA LEU A 259 -28.31 2.28 -9.75
C LEU A 259 -27.91 3.76 -9.66
N GLU A 260 -28.23 4.43 -8.56
CA GLU A 260 -27.86 5.83 -8.35
C GLU A 260 -26.36 5.97 -8.09
N ASN A 261 -25.80 5.07 -7.28
CA ASN A 261 -24.39 5.07 -6.94
C ASN A 261 -23.49 4.73 -8.13
N GLU A 262 -23.88 3.76 -8.97
CA GLU A 262 -23.15 3.45 -10.21
C GLU A 262 -23.21 4.64 -11.18
N LYS A 263 -24.36 5.29 -11.31
CA LYS A 263 -24.50 6.48 -12.16
C LYS A 263 -23.64 7.65 -11.65
N HIS A 264 -23.61 7.91 -10.34
CA HIS A 264 -22.73 8.92 -9.77
C HIS A 264 -21.25 8.62 -10.03
N TYR A 265 -20.86 7.34 -9.98
CA TYR A 265 -19.50 6.96 -10.32
C TYR A 265 -19.19 7.15 -11.81
N GLU A 266 -20.12 6.83 -12.71
CA GLU A 266 -19.98 7.09 -14.15
C GLU A 266 -19.77 8.59 -14.45
N GLU A 267 -20.48 9.47 -13.75
CA GLU A 267 -20.32 10.93 -13.85
C GLU A 267 -18.95 11.40 -13.32
N LEU A 268 -18.50 10.84 -12.19
CA LEU A 268 -17.15 11.08 -11.65
C LEU A 268 -16.06 10.57 -12.59
N LYS A 269 -16.21 9.37 -13.16
CA LYS A 269 -15.27 8.75 -14.11
C LYS A 269 -15.04 9.67 -15.32
N LYS A 270 -16.11 10.23 -15.90
CA LYS A 270 -16.02 11.20 -17.01
C LYS A 270 -15.27 12.47 -16.62
N THR A 271 -15.41 12.90 -15.38
CA THR A 271 -14.70 14.08 -14.85
C THR A 271 -13.20 13.79 -14.64
N ILE A 272 -12.85 12.58 -14.22
CA ILE A 272 -11.46 12.17 -13.94
C ILE A 272 -10.69 11.85 -15.24
N LEU A 273 -11.30 11.09 -16.15
CA LEU A 273 -10.66 10.62 -17.39
C LEU A 273 -10.85 11.59 -18.57
N GLY A 274 -11.81 12.52 -18.48
CA GLY A 274 -12.18 13.37 -19.61
C GLY A 274 -12.80 12.58 -20.78
N ASP A 275 -12.62 13.08 -22.00
CA ASP A 275 -13.16 12.46 -23.23
C ASP A 275 -12.52 11.11 -23.58
N GLU A 276 -11.42 10.71 -22.92
CA GLU A 276 -10.78 9.39 -23.07
C GLU A 276 -11.62 8.25 -22.46
N ALA A 277 -12.70 8.57 -21.72
CA ALA A 277 -13.60 7.58 -21.14
C ALA A 277 -14.34 6.74 -22.20
N GLU A 278 -14.52 7.24 -23.43
CA GLU A 278 -15.24 6.53 -24.50
C GLU A 278 -14.39 5.42 -25.18
N ASP A 279 -13.06 5.51 -25.12
CA ASP A 279 -12.15 4.55 -25.78
C ASP A 279 -11.88 3.28 -24.95
N VAL A 280 -12.18 3.29 -23.63
CA VAL A 280 -11.94 2.16 -22.71
C VAL A 280 -13.12 1.17 -22.69
N GLU A 281 -14.32 1.56 -23.13
CA GLU A 281 -15.48 0.66 -23.18
C GLU A 281 -15.43 -0.38 -24.32
N GLY A 282 -14.36 -0.38 -25.12
CA GLY A 282 -14.20 -1.25 -26.30
C GLY A 282 -13.50 -2.59 -26.08
N SER A 283 -13.08 -2.94 -24.86
CA SER A 283 -12.18 -4.08 -24.63
C SER A 283 -12.71 -5.16 -23.68
N ASP A 284 -13.99 -5.52 -23.77
CA ASP A 284 -14.54 -6.73 -23.13
C ASP A 284 -14.96 -7.76 -24.19
N ALA A 285 -13.96 -8.50 -24.70
CA ALA A 285 -14.14 -9.81 -25.31
C ALA A 285 -12.78 -10.52 -25.46
N ASP A 286 -12.14 -10.90 -24.36
CA ASP A 286 -11.35 -12.13 -24.39
C ASP A 286 -11.54 -12.92 -23.10
N SER A 287 -12.14 -14.09 -23.29
CA SER A 287 -12.49 -15.07 -22.28
C SER A 287 -11.37 -16.11 -22.27
N ASP A 288 -10.36 -15.91 -21.42
CA ASP A 288 -9.47 -17.01 -21.06
C ASP A 288 -9.89 -17.56 -19.70
N ASP A 289 -10.59 -18.69 -19.78
CA ASP A 289 -10.78 -19.66 -18.71
C ASP A 289 -9.40 -20.17 -18.26
N GLU A 290 -8.90 -19.68 -17.13
CA GLU A 290 -7.98 -20.46 -16.31
C GLU A 290 -8.71 -20.84 -15.01
N GLU A 291 -9.20 -22.08 -14.99
CA GLU A 291 -9.56 -22.81 -13.77
C GLU A 291 -8.30 -22.92 -12.91
N ASP A 292 -8.29 -22.23 -11.75
CA ASP A 292 -7.30 -22.49 -10.71
C ASP A 292 -8.01 -23.02 -9.46
N ASP A 293 -7.67 -24.26 -9.16
CA ASP A 293 -8.30 -25.19 -8.23
C ASP A 293 -7.64 -25.02 -6.85
N GLU A 294 -8.01 -23.98 -6.08
CA GLU A 294 -7.58 -23.86 -4.69
C GLU A 294 -8.45 -24.74 -3.79
N SER A 295 -7.92 -25.95 -3.54
CA SER A 295 -8.44 -26.89 -2.56
C SER A 295 -8.20 -26.37 -1.15
N GLU A 296 -9.27 -25.98 -0.46
CA GLU A 296 -9.25 -25.73 0.98
C GLU A 296 -9.09 -27.05 1.74
N GLU A 297 -7.90 -27.31 2.31
CA GLU A 297 -7.74 -28.34 3.34
C GLU A 297 -8.36 -27.86 4.65
N GLU A 298 -9.59 -28.32 4.92
CA GLU A 298 -10.17 -28.32 6.27
C GLU A 298 -9.50 -29.41 7.13
N ASP A 299 -8.64 -28.99 8.06
CA ASP A 299 -8.20 -29.79 9.20
C ASP A 299 -9.41 -30.28 10.03
N LYS A 300 -9.75 -31.55 9.87
CA LYS A 300 -10.66 -32.29 10.76
C LYS A 300 -10.06 -33.63 11.18
N GLU A 301 -9.28 -33.62 12.25
CA GLU A 301 -9.10 -34.77 13.16
C GLU A 301 -8.88 -34.17 14.57
N GLN A 302 -9.55 -34.58 15.65
CA GLN A 302 -9.78 -35.94 16.11
C GLN A 302 -11.06 -36.05 16.99
N MET A 303 -11.88 -37.06 16.71
CA MET A 303 -12.60 -37.82 17.73
C MET A 303 -12.51 -39.30 17.37
N LYS A 304 -11.62 -40.03 18.04
CA LYS A 304 -11.80 -41.43 18.43
C LYS A 304 -10.77 -41.85 19.47
#